data_AF-A0A929SH39-F1
#
_entry.id   AF-A0A929SH39-F1
#
_cell.length_a   1.000
_cell.length_b   1.000
_cell.length_c   1.000
_cell.angle_alpha   90.00
_cell.angle_beta   90.00
_cell.angle_gamma   90.00
#
_symmetry.space_group_name_H-M   'P 1'
#
loop_
_entity.id
_entity.type
_entity.pdbx_description
1 polymer ?
#
loop_
_entity_poly.entity_id
_entity_poly.type
_entity_poly.pdbx_seq_one_letter_code
_entity_poly.pdbx_strand_id
1 'polypeptide(L)'
;FIPWDDDLDVIMLRDEFTKFSQVVAGELIPELTFSFGQDGEKDKSYLAAISISEMEFRAEALRTFYEFPYPAIVDVFVLDDLAKDEEVESRRKEVLKMLTIMIASVEQNGVGKESFPKEIQLIEKLIPFRFTEKENFLPELYHAFHAFCQLYNGKGEEVAYLPYQLYHPETKFPKKAFQGEKQIAFCGYPFPAPVDYDTVLKVIYGNYRKRVKAGGEHNYPYFKKYEERLRKDLQEKWFFDYVFQEKDLERPRVENFREISRQFADSFVLEEEELEKAFSEGQFEAVLSALPSLQERAVILGNAIEERKGEGTESVHILESFCEALFQLHT
;
A
#
# COMPACT_ATOMS: atom_id res chain seq x y z
N PHE A 1 -3.56 -7.60 -8.72
CA PHE A 1 -4.37 -7.11 -7.57
C PHE A 1 -3.38 -6.69 -6.50
N ILE A 2 -3.72 -5.75 -5.62
CA ILE A 2 -2.84 -5.41 -4.49
C ILE A 2 -3.08 -6.47 -3.40
N PRO A 3 -2.07 -7.25 -2.99
CA PRO A 3 -2.20 -8.20 -1.89
C PRO A 3 -2.48 -7.45 -0.59
N TRP A 4 -3.04 -8.15 0.41
CA TRP A 4 -3.21 -7.57 1.72
C TRP A 4 -1.87 -7.62 2.45
N ASP A 5 -1.44 -6.49 2.99
CA ASP A 5 -0.19 -6.31 3.73
C ASP A 5 -0.44 -5.50 5.00
N ASP A 6 0.43 -5.67 6.01
CA ASP A 6 0.36 -4.94 7.28
C ASP A 6 1.50 -3.94 7.51
N ASP A 7 2.41 -3.80 6.53
CA ASP A 7 3.51 -2.84 6.53
C ASP A 7 3.40 -1.78 5.41
N LEU A 8 4.36 -0.85 5.43
CA LEU A 8 4.51 0.23 4.46
C LEU A 8 5.97 0.37 4.10
N ASP A 9 6.30 0.03 2.86
CA ASP A 9 7.65 0.21 2.33
C ASP A 9 7.81 1.54 1.60
N VAL A 10 9.07 1.92 1.40
CA VAL A 10 9.45 3.15 0.72
C VAL A 10 10.15 2.83 -0.58
N ILE A 11 9.76 3.54 -1.65
CA ILE A 11 10.45 3.46 -2.94
C ILE A 11 11.12 4.81 -3.20
N MET A 12 12.40 4.78 -3.58
CA MET A 12 13.18 5.98 -3.88
C MET A 12 13.95 5.82 -5.20
N LEU A 13 14.09 6.92 -5.95
CA LEU A 13 15.11 6.99 -7.00
C LEU A 13 16.50 7.00 -6.35
N ARG A 14 17.52 6.45 -7.03
CA ARG A 14 18.90 6.45 -6.51
C ARG A 14 19.36 7.81 -6.01
N ASP A 15 19.15 8.88 -6.77
CA ASP A 15 19.63 10.21 -6.41
C ASP A 15 18.99 10.72 -5.11
N GLU A 16 17.72 10.39 -4.87
CA GLU A 16 17.02 10.71 -3.61
C GLU A 16 17.50 9.82 -2.47
N PHE A 17 17.70 8.53 -2.73
CA PHE A 17 18.28 7.60 -1.75
C PHE A 17 19.69 8.05 -1.32
N THR A 18 20.53 8.54 -2.24
CA THR A 18 21.87 9.06 -1.92
C THR A 18 21.81 10.30 -1.03
N LYS A 19 20.83 11.19 -1.22
CA LYS A 19 20.62 12.33 -0.30
C LYS A 19 20.14 11.85 1.06
N PHE A 20 19.18 10.93 1.08
CA PHE A 20 18.64 10.32 2.28
C PHE A 20 19.74 9.63 3.10
N SER A 21 20.58 8.80 2.46
CA SER A 21 21.63 8.04 3.15
C SER A 21 22.72 8.93 3.78
N GLN A 22 22.90 10.17 3.29
CA GLN A 22 23.83 11.14 3.87
C GLN A 22 23.32 11.76 5.16
N VAL A 23 22.01 11.85 5.36
CA VAL A 23 21.41 12.53 6.53
C VAL A 23 20.85 11.56 7.55
N VAL A 24 20.37 10.38 7.12
CA VAL A 24 19.66 9.42 7.97
C VAL A 24 20.44 9.08 9.24
N ALA A 25 21.75 8.82 9.13
CA ALA A 25 22.58 8.45 10.27
C ALA A 25 22.62 9.53 11.38
N GLY A 26 22.43 10.81 11.03
CA GLY A 26 22.37 11.92 11.99
C GLY A 26 20.97 12.20 12.53
N GLU A 27 19.92 11.65 11.91
CA GLU A 27 18.53 11.88 12.27
C GLU A 27 17.85 10.67 12.93
N LEU A 28 18.47 9.48 12.90
CA LEU A 28 17.96 8.30 13.58
C LEU A 28 17.94 8.50 15.10
N ILE A 29 16.85 8.06 15.72
CA ILE A 29 16.78 7.87 17.17
C ILE A 29 17.58 6.61 17.57
N PRO A 30 18.05 6.51 18.83
CA PRO A 30 18.92 5.40 19.27
C PRO A 30 18.36 4.00 19.06
N GLU A 31 17.03 3.84 19.06
CA GLU A 31 16.33 2.58 18.89
C GLU A 31 16.27 2.10 17.42
N LEU A 32 16.56 2.99 16.47
CA LEU A 32 16.53 2.68 15.04
C LEU A 32 17.92 2.47 14.47
N THR A 33 18.02 1.50 13.56
CA THR A 33 19.23 1.23 12.78
C THR A 33 18.95 1.36 11.30
N PHE A 34 19.96 1.76 10.54
CA PHE A 34 19.92 1.79 9.08
C PHE A 34 21.00 0.87 8.54
N SER A 35 20.63 -0.07 7.67
CA SER A 35 21.57 -1.03 7.09
C SER A 35 22.61 -0.33 6.19
N PHE A 36 22.16 0.48 5.23
CA PHE A 36 22.99 1.06 4.15
C PHE A 36 23.79 2.33 4.54
N GLY A 37 24.21 2.44 5.80
CA GLY A 37 24.90 3.62 6.36
C GLY A 37 26.40 3.71 6.03
N GLN A 38 27.12 4.57 6.77
CA GLN A 38 28.60 4.69 6.67
C GLN A 38 29.35 3.38 6.96
N ASP A 39 28.73 2.43 7.68
CA ASP A 39 29.23 1.08 7.91
C ASP A 39 28.79 0.06 6.83
N GLY A 40 28.29 0.55 5.68
CA GLY A 40 27.76 -0.26 4.58
C GLY A 40 28.76 -1.29 4.03
N GLU A 41 30.02 -1.23 4.44
CA GLU A 41 31.04 -2.26 4.22
C GLU A 41 30.64 -3.66 4.74
N LYS A 42 29.67 -3.75 5.66
CA LYS A 42 29.21 -5.03 6.24
C LYS A 42 27.84 -5.49 5.77
N ASP A 43 27.18 -4.73 4.92
CA ASP A 43 25.84 -5.05 4.46
C ASP A 43 25.79 -6.34 3.65
N LYS A 44 24.74 -7.12 3.89
CA LYS A 44 24.49 -8.41 3.26
C LYS A 44 23.07 -8.48 2.72
N SER A 45 22.58 -7.39 2.14
CA SER A 45 21.21 -7.25 1.67
C SER A 45 21.13 -6.55 0.32
N TYR A 46 20.11 -6.91 -0.45
CA TYR A 46 19.70 -6.20 -1.67
C TYR A 46 18.87 -4.94 -1.38
N LEU A 47 18.20 -4.90 -0.22
CA LEU A 47 17.34 -3.81 0.23
C LEU A 47 17.98 -3.03 1.36
N ALA A 48 17.91 -1.70 1.25
CA ALA A 48 18.12 -0.84 2.38
C ALA A 48 16.92 -0.91 3.32
N ALA A 49 17.15 -0.74 4.61
CA ALA A 49 16.09 -0.87 5.60
C ALA A 49 16.36 0.01 6.82
N ILE A 50 15.28 0.53 7.40
CA ILE A 50 15.29 1.08 8.75
C ILE A 50 14.66 0.03 9.65
N SER A 51 15.33 -0.35 10.73
CA SER A 51 14.84 -1.40 11.62
C SER A 51 14.92 -1.07 13.09
N ILE A 52 13.94 -1.59 13.82
CA ILE A 52 14.03 -1.87 15.25
C ILE A 52 14.49 -3.32 15.34
N SER A 53 15.77 -3.55 15.64
CA SER A 53 16.36 -4.90 15.49
C SER A 53 16.03 -5.83 16.65
N GLU A 54 15.71 -5.29 17.83
CA GLU A 54 15.44 -6.04 19.04
C GLU A 54 14.09 -5.67 19.66
N MET A 55 13.63 -6.52 20.56
CA MET A 55 12.40 -6.28 21.28
C MET A 55 12.59 -5.17 22.32
N GLU A 56 11.82 -4.09 22.21
CA GLU A 56 11.92 -2.93 23.09
C GLU A 56 10.76 -2.90 24.09
N PHE A 57 11.09 -3.09 25.37
CA PHE A 57 10.10 -3.12 26.47
C PHE A 57 10.29 -1.98 27.49
N ARG A 58 11.20 -1.04 27.20
CA ARG A 58 11.42 0.15 28.01
C ARG A 58 10.27 1.13 27.77
N ALA A 59 9.77 1.75 28.83
CA ALA A 59 8.58 2.61 28.76
C ALA A 59 8.75 3.77 27.75
N GLU A 60 9.96 4.32 27.64
CA GLU A 60 10.29 5.39 26.69
C GLU A 60 10.21 4.90 25.23
N ALA A 61 10.76 3.72 24.94
CA ALA A 61 10.74 3.13 23.60
C ALA A 61 9.31 2.72 23.21
N LEU A 62 8.55 2.10 24.12
CA LEU A 62 7.14 1.76 23.90
C LEU A 62 6.30 2.99 23.55
N ARG A 63 6.44 4.08 24.32
CA ARG A 63 5.73 5.34 24.02
C ARG A 63 6.13 5.93 22.66
N THR A 64 7.40 5.79 22.29
CA THR A 64 7.91 6.26 21.00
C THR A 64 7.31 5.47 19.83
N PHE A 65 7.15 4.16 20.00
CA PHE A 65 6.62 3.25 18.98
C PHE A 65 5.16 2.85 19.20
N TYR A 66 4.35 3.72 19.81
CA TYR A 66 2.91 3.50 20.00
C TYR A 66 2.55 2.16 20.65
N GLU A 67 3.31 1.79 21.68
CA GLU A 67 3.20 0.54 22.44
C GLU A 67 3.43 -0.72 21.59
N PHE A 68 4.14 -0.60 20.46
CA PHE A 68 4.57 -1.71 19.63
C PHE A 68 5.97 -2.20 20.06
N PRO A 69 6.08 -3.36 20.74
CA PRO A 69 7.35 -3.80 21.33
C PRO A 69 8.22 -4.64 20.37
N TYR A 70 7.68 -5.06 19.23
CA TYR A 70 8.30 -6.08 18.40
C TYR A 70 9.34 -5.48 17.45
N PRO A 71 10.38 -6.25 17.08
CA PRO A 71 11.25 -5.87 15.98
C PRO A 71 10.43 -5.61 14.73
N ALA A 72 10.72 -4.52 14.03
CA ALA A 72 10.05 -4.11 12.80
C ALA A 72 11.08 -3.60 11.81
N ILE A 73 10.76 -3.75 10.52
CA ILE A 73 11.63 -3.34 9.41
C ILE A 73 10.75 -2.56 8.44
N VAL A 74 11.26 -1.44 7.96
CA VAL A 74 10.71 -0.70 6.82
C VAL A 74 11.69 -0.83 5.68
N ASP A 75 11.29 -1.47 4.60
CA ASP A 75 12.16 -1.66 3.44
C ASP A 75 12.20 -0.39 2.58
N VAL A 76 13.39 -0.12 2.04
CA VAL A 76 13.67 1.00 1.14
C VAL A 76 14.16 0.43 -0.20
N PHE A 77 13.22 0.35 -1.14
CA PHE A 77 13.47 -0.07 -2.51
C PHE A 77 14.13 1.07 -3.30
N VAL A 78 15.40 0.87 -3.68
CA VAL A 78 16.13 1.85 -4.48
C VAL A 78 16.03 1.51 -5.96
N LEU A 79 15.54 2.46 -6.73
CA LEU A 79 15.40 2.33 -8.18
C LEU A 79 16.63 2.88 -8.88
N ASP A 80 17.29 2.02 -9.65
CA ASP A 80 18.44 2.36 -10.49
C ASP A 80 18.02 2.48 -11.96
N ASP A 81 18.71 3.35 -12.70
CA ASP A 81 18.49 3.57 -14.12
C ASP A 81 18.86 2.30 -14.92
N LEU A 82 18.04 2.03 -15.94
CA LEU A 82 18.33 1.02 -16.95
C LEU A 82 19.21 1.60 -18.06
N ALA A 83 20.12 0.78 -18.61
CA ALA A 83 20.85 1.18 -19.80
C ALA A 83 19.88 1.37 -20.98
N LYS A 84 20.11 2.40 -21.80
CA LYS A 84 19.29 2.65 -23.01
C LYS A 84 19.48 1.58 -24.09
N ASP A 85 20.67 0.98 -24.12
CA ASP A 85 21.01 -0.08 -25.05
C ASP A 85 20.64 -1.44 -24.44
N GLU A 86 19.77 -2.18 -25.12
CA GLU A 86 19.23 -3.45 -24.63
C GLU A 86 20.29 -4.54 -24.52
N GLU A 87 21.29 -4.57 -25.41
CA GLU A 87 22.36 -5.56 -25.36
C GLU A 87 23.27 -5.28 -24.16
N VAL A 88 23.58 -4.00 -23.92
CA VAL A 88 24.34 -3.56 -22.75
C VAL A 88 23.59 -3.87 -21.46
N GLU A 89 22.27 -3.63 -21.42
CA GLU A 89 21.43 -3.97 -20.26
C GLU A 89 21.37 -5.48 -20.02
N SER A 90 21.23 -6.27 -21.10
CA SER A 90 21.23 -7.73 -21.03
C SER A 90 22.53 -8.26 -20.43
N ARG A 91 23.69 -7.74 -20.87
CA ARG A 91 25.00 -8.09 -20.30
C ARG A 91 25.12 -7.71 -18.83
N ARG A 92 24.61 -6.54 -18.41
CA ARG A 92 24.55 -6.17 -16.98
C ARG A 92 23.73 -7.20 -16.19
N LYS A 93 22.56 -7.59 -16.69
CA LYS A 93 21.69 -8.58 -16.05
C LYS A 93 22.34 -9.96 -15.93
N GLU A 94 23.12 -10.39 -16.91
CA GLU A 94 23.90 -11.64 -16.83
C GLU A 94 24.91 -11.61 -15.69
N VAL A 95 25.63 -10.50 -15.53
CA VAL A 95 26.58 -10.31 -14.42
C VAL A 95 25.88 -10.24 -13.08
N LEU A 96 24.74 -9.55 -12.98
CA LEU A 96 23.94 -9.49 -11.76
C LEU A 96 23.40 -10.89 -11.37
N LYS A 97 22.92 -11.68 -12.34
CA LYS A 97 22.49 -13.09 -12.09
C LYS A 97 23.65 -13.96 -11.61
N MET A 98 24.83 -13.81 -12.21
CA MET A 98 26.04 -14.49 -11.77
C MET A 98 26.38 -14.13 -10.31
N LEU A 99 26.34 -12.84 -9.96
CA LEU A 99 26.54 -12.39 -8.58
C LEU A 99 25.49 -12.95 -7.62
N THR A 100 24.21 -13.00 -8.00
CA THR A 100 23.16 -13.63 -7.18
C THR A 100 23.42 -15.11 -6.93
N ILE A 101 23.92 -15.85 -7.92
CA ILE A 101 24.31 -17.27 -7.76
C ILE A 101 25.51 -17.41 -6.82
N MET A 102 26.51 -16.52 -6.94
CA MET A 102 27.66 -16.50 -6.04
C MET A 102 27.21 -16.21 -4.60
N ILE A 103 26.42 -15.16 -4.38
CA ILE A 103 25.86 -14.78 -3.06
C ILE A 103 25.12 -15.96 -2.45
N ALA A 104 24.16 -16.56 -3.17
CA ALA A 104 23.40 -17.71 -2.69
C ALA A 104 24.31 -18.90 -2.34
N SER A 105 25.37 -19.14 -3.12
CA SER A 105 26.33 -20.20 -2.84
C SER A 105 27.09 -19.95 -1.53
N VAL A 106 27.55 -18.72 -1.30
CA VAL A 106 28.24 -18.35 -0.06
C VAL A 106 27.30 -18.44 1.15
N GLU A 107 26.06 -17.95 1.03
CA GLU A 107 25.08 -17.96 2.11
C GLU A 107 24.61 -19.38 2.50
N GLN A 108 24.36 -20.23 1.51
CA GLN A 108 23.78 -21.56 1.74
C GLN A 108 24.84 -22.64 1.95
N ASN A 109 25.98 -22.54 1.27
CA ASN A 109 27.00 -23.58 1.25
C ASN A 109 28.32 -23.15 1.92
N GLY A 110 28.47 -21.88 2.32
CA GLY A 110 29.68 -21.39 2.97
C GLY A 110 30.93 -21.44 2.08
N VAL A 111 30.77 -21.46 0.75
CA VAL A 111 31.90 -21.47 -0.18
C VAL A 111 32.66 -20.15 -0.13
N GLY A 112 33.99 -20.21 -0.26
CA GLY A 112 34.83 -19.03 -0.33
C GLY A 112 35.12 -18.60 -1.77
N LYS A 113 35.83 -17.48 -1.88
CA LYS A 113 36.26 -16.85 -3.15
C LYS A 113 37.06 -17.78 -4.06
N GLU A 114 37.76 -18.76 -3.52
CA GLU A 114 38.52 -19.78 -4.24
C GLU A 114 37.64 -20.62 -5.17
N SER A 115 36.33 -20.64 -4.94
CA SER A 115 35.35 -21.29 -5.80
C SER A 115 34.99 -20.50 -7.06
N PHE A 116 35.35 -19.21 -7.11
CA PHE A 116 34.93 -18.27 -8.16
C PHE A 116 36.05 -17.45 -8.81
N PRO A 117 37.23 -18.04 -9.14
CA PRO A 117 38.37 -17.27 -9.61
C PRO A 117 38.14 -16.56 -10.95
N LYS A 118 37.27 -17.12 -11.82
CA LYS A 118 36.99 -16.54 -13.14
C LYS A 118 35.98 -15.41 -13.05
N GLU A 119 34.95 -15.59 -12.24
CA GLU A 119 33.88 -14.63 -11.99
C GLU A 119 34.44 -13.39 -11.29
N ILE A 120 35.31 -13.58 -10.29
CA ILE A 120 36.04 -12.48 -9.63
C ILE A 120 36.86 -11.69 -10.64
N GLN A 121 37.69 -12.37 -11.46
CA GLN A 121 38.49 -11.69 -12.49
C GLN A 121 37.63 -10.92 -13.50
N LEU A 122 36.45 -11.45 -13.85
CA LEU A 122 35.49 -10.78 -14.72
C LEU A 122 34.94 -9.52 -14.06
N ILE A 123 34.47 -9.61 -12.80
CA ILE A 123 33.92 -8.48 -12.04
C ILE A 123 34.96 -7.36 -11.94
N GLU A 124 36.18 -7.66 -11.50
CA GLU A 124 37.24 -6.66 -11.32
C GLU A 124 37.73 -6.01 -12.62
N LYS A 125 37.43 -6.63 -13.78
CA LYS A 125 37.69 -6.07 -15.10
C LYS A 125 36.59 -5.12 -15.54
N LEU A 126 35.35 -5.37 -15.11
CA LEU A 126 34.16 -4.63 -15.55
C LEU A 126 33.89 -3.39 -14.69
N ILE A 127 34.25 -3.42 -13.41
CA ILE A 127 34.05 -2.31 -12.47
C ILE A 127 35.33 -2.01 -11.68
N PRO A 128 35.53 -0.77 -11.20
CA PRO A 128 36.69 -0.40 -10.37
C PRO A 128 36.53 -0.90 -8.93
N PHE A 129 36.31 -2.19 -8.76
CA PHE A 129 36.18 -2.89 -7.48
C PHE A 129 37.21 -4.02 -7.42
N ARG A 130 37.78 -4.26 -6.24
CA ARG A 130 38.76 -5.33 -6.01
C ARG A 130 38.37 -6.11 -4.78
N PHE A 131 38.33 -7.43 -4.91
CA PHE A 131 38.10 -8.31 -3.78
C PHE A 131 39.38 -8.39 -2.94
N THR A 132 39.24 -8.34 -1.63
CA THR A 132 40.36 -8.32 -0.70
C THR A 132 40.59 -9.68 -0.04
N GLU A 133 41.79 -9.86 0.51
CA GLU A 133 42.11 -11.04 1.33
C GLU A 133 41.64 -10.92 2.78
N LYS A 134 41.26 -9.72 3.21
CA LYS A 134 41.07 -9.37 4.63
C LYS A 134 39.60 -9.29 5.04
N GLU A 135 38.70 -9.07 4.10
CA GLU A 135 37.27 -8.88 4.37
C GLU A 135 36.47 -10.16 4.20
N ASN A 136 35.24 -10.14 4.73
CA ASN A 136 34.29 -11.21 4.50
C ASN A 136 33.82 -11.15 3.04
N PHE A 137 34.03 -12.25 2.30
CA PHE A 137 33.69 -12.34 0.88
C PHE A 137 32.22 -12.03 0.56
N LEU A 138 31.28 -12.33 1.47
CA LEU A 138 29.86 -12.11 1.25
C LEU A 138 29.49 -10.62 1.13
N PRO A 139 29.83 -9.73 2.08
CA PRO A 139 29.69 -8.28 1.90
C PRO A 139 30.30 -7.74 0.60
N GLU A 140 31.51 -8.19 0.23
CA GLU A 140 32.16 -7.76 -1.02
C GLU A 140 31.32 -8.11 -2.26
N LEU A 141 30.66 -9.27 -2.27
CA LEU A 141 29.72 -9.64 -3.35
C LEU A 141 28.50 -8.73 -3.40
N TYR A 142 27.93 -8.36 -2.25
CA TYR A 142 26.82 -7.42 -2.19
C TYR A 142 27.24 -6.02 -2.66
N HIS A 143 28.44 -5.54 -2.30
CA HIS A 143 28.96 -4.27 -2.84
C HIS A 143 29.16 -4.32 -4.34
N ALA A 144 29.75 -5.40 -4.86
CA ALA A 144 29.90 -5.59 -6.29
C ALA A 144 28.53 -5.56 -6.98
N PHE A 145 27.53 -6.24 -6.42
CA PHE A 145 26.15 -6.22 -6.92
C PHE A 145 25.59 -4.80 -6.98
N HIS A 146 25.65 -4.06 -5.87
CA HIS A 146 25.17 -2.67 -5.81
C HIS A 146 25.94 -1.73 -6.73
N ALA A 147 27.24 -1.96 -6.95
CA ALA A 147 28.04 -1.20 -7.90
C ALA A 147 27.58 -1.45 -9.35
N PHE A 148 27.26 -2.70 -9.71
CA PHE A 148 26.68 -3.03 -11.02
C PHE A 148 25.30 -2.39 -11.20
N CYS A 149 24.46 -2.40 -10.16
CA CYS A 149 23.17 -1.73 -10.20
C CYS A 149 23.31 -0.25 -10.59
N GLN A 150 24.34 0.42 -10.07
CA GLN A 150 24.50 1.86 -10.23
C GLN A 150 25.16 2.33 -11.55
N LEU A 151 25.67 1.42 -12.38
CA LEU A 151 26.49 1.75 -13.56
C LEU A 151 25.88 2.75 -14.56
N TYR A 152 24.55 2.75 -14.67
CA TYR A 152 23.83 3.55 -15.67
C TYR A 152 23.02 4.70 -15.06
N ASN A 153 23.16 4.96 -13.76
CA ASN A 153 22.48 6.07 -13.09
C ASN A 153 22.85 7.42 -13.73
N GLY A 154 21.83 8.25 -13.90
CA GLY A 154 21.90 9.54 -14.58
C GLY A 154 21.76 9.47 -16.10
N LYS A 155 21.63 8.28 -16.69
CA LYS A 155 21.61 8.08 -18.15
C LYS A 155 20.32 7.43 -18.67
N GLY A 156 19.51 6.85 -17.80
CA GLY A 156 18.31 6.10 -18.19
C GLY A 156 17.02 6.92 -18.14
N GLU A 157 16.04 6.50 -18.94
CA GLU A 157 14.66 7.02 -18.90
C GLU A 157 13.69 6.04 -18.21
N GLU A 158 14.13 4.81 -18.01
CA GLU A 158 13.46 3.77 -17.23
C GLU A 158 14.31 3.44 -16.01
N VAL A 159 13.64 3.09 -14.92
CA VAL A 159 14.27 2.68 -13.65
C VAL A 159 13.66 1.38 -13.17
N ALA A 160 14.40 0.61 -12.38
CA ALA A 160 13.88 -0.59 -11.74
C ALA A 160 14.59 -0.88 -10.42
N TYR A 161 13.89 -1.59 -9.52
CA TYR A 161 14.55 -2.28 -8.44
C TYR A 161 15.15 -3.57 -9.01
N LEU A 162 16.45 -3.52 -9.34
CA LEU A 162 17.12 -4.53 -10.15
C LEU A 162 17.05 -5.96 -9.58
N PRO A 163 17.27 -6.21 -8.27
CA PRO A 163 17.14 -7.55 -7.69
C PRO A 163 15.82 -8.25 -8.04
N TYR A 164 14.69 -7.54 -7.94
CA TYR A 164 13.38 -8.08 -8.31
C TYR A 164 13.24 -8.21 -9.83
N GLN A 165 13.68 -7.20 -10.57
CA GLN A 165 13.59 -7.18 -12.04
C GLN A 165 14.34 -8.34 -12.72
N LEU A 166 15.39 -8.90 -12.10
CA LEU A 166 16.11 -10.06 -12.63
C LEU A 166 15.20 -11.28 -12.87
N TYR A 167 14.15 -11.41 -12.04
CA TYR A 167 13.15 -12.48 -12.09
C TYR A 167 11.81 -12.01 -12.67
N HIS A 168 11.58 -10.69 -12.67
CA HIS A 168 10.37 -10.05 -13.18
C HIS A 168 10.76 -8.97 -14.22
N PRO A 169 11.13 -9.36 -15.45
CA PRO A 169 11.73 -8.45 -16.43
C PRO A 169 10.84 -7.28 -16.86
N GLU A 170 9.51 -7.45 -16.76
CA GLU A 170 8.50 -6.43 -17.05
C GLU A 170 8.40 -5.36 -15.95
N THR A 171 8.94 -5.60 -14.75
CA THR A 171 8.86 -4.69 -13.61
C THR A 171 9.90 -3.58 -13.74
N LYS A 172 9.63 -2.66 -14.66
CA LYS A 172 10.38 -1.42 -14.87
C LYS A 172 9.43 -0.26 -15.00
N PHE A 173 9.89 0.91 -14.57
CA PHE A 173 9.06 2.10 -14.47
C PHE A 173 9.63 3.18 -15.39
N PRO A 174 8.78 3.97 -16.09
CA PRO A 174 9.26 5.21 -16.66
C PRO A 174 9.70 6.13 -15.52
N LYS A 175 10.94 6.63 -15.56
CA LYS A 175 11.51 7.48 -14.51
C LYS A 175 10.65 8.71 -14.21
N LYS A 176 9.96 9.22 -15.23
CA LYS A 176 9.02 10.34 -15.13
C LYS A 176 7.82 10.06 -14.23
N ALA A 177 7.44 8.81 -13.99
CA ALA A 177 6.33 8.48 -13.08
C ALA A 177 6.62 8.91 -11.63
N PHE A 178 7.90 9.04 -11.26
CA PHE A 178 8.35 9.51 -9.95
C PHE A 178 8.61 11.03 -9.91
N GLN A 179 8.27 11.77 -10.98
CA GLN A 179 8.42 13.24 -10.98
C GLN A 179 7.25 13.90 -10.27
N GLY A 180 7.58 14.66 -9.22
CA GLY A 180 6.61 15.37 -8.42
C GLY A 180 5.94 14.48 -7.38
N GLU A 181 5.52 15.12 -6.30
CA GLU A 181 4.93 14.48 -5.13
C GLU A 181 3.54 15.08 -4.89
N LYS A 182 2.62 14.27 -4.40
CA LYS A 182 1.37 14.72 -3.79
C LYS A 182 1.10 13.95 -2.51
N GLN A 183 0.36 14.58 -1.61
CA GLN A 183 -0.03 14.00 -0.34
C GLN A 183 -1.30 13.16 -0.53
N ILE A 184 -1.27 11.90 -0.10
CA ILE A 184 -2.40 10.98 -0.11
C ILE A 184 -2.73 10.62 1.33
N ALA A 185 -4.01 10.76 1.71
CA ALA A 185 -4.47 10.35 3.02
C ALA A 185 -4.61 8.82 3.08
N PHE A 186 -3.94 8.21 4.05
CA PHE A 186 -4.09 6.80 4.41
C PHE A 186 -4.21 6.68 5.93
N CYS A 187 -5.25 5.99 6.41
CA CYS A 187 -5.54 5.83 7.84
C CYS A 187 -5.54 7.16 8.64
N GLY A 188 -5.97 8.26 8.02
CA GLY A 188 -6.02 9.58 8.66
C GLY A 188 -4.71 10.37 8.62
N TYR A 189 -3.62 9.79 8.08
CA TYR A 189 -2.33 10.44 7.95
C TYR A 189 -2.01 10.74 6.48
N PRO A 190 -1.40 11.90 6.18
CA PRO A 190 -0.93 12.22 4.83
C PRO A 190 0.42 11.53 4.57
N PHE A 191 0.54 10.86 3.43
CA PHE A 191 1.79 10.26 2.96
C PHE A 191 2.19 10.83 1.59
N PRO A 192 3.51 11.04 1.36
CA PRO A 192 4.02 11.41 0.06
C PRO A 192 3.85 10.25 -0.93
N ALA A 193 3.35 10.55 -2.12
CA ALA A 193 3.26 9.59 -3.21
C ALA A 193 3.57 10.27 -4.54
N PRO A 194 4.07 9.53 -5.54
CA PRO A 194 4.24 10.06 -6.88
C PRO A 194 2.94 10.62 -7.44
N VAL A 195 3.01 11.75 -8.15
CA VAL A 195 1.83 12.35 -8.81
C VAL A 195 1.16 11.32 -9.73
N ASP A 196 1.97 10.57 -10.47
CA ASP A 196 1.56 9.48 -11.36
C ASP A 196 1.70 8.09 -10.70
N TYR A 197 1.16 7.95 -9.49
CA TYR A 197 1.10 6.65 -8.81
C TYR A 197 0.36 5.58 -9.62
N ASP A 198 -0.55 5.96 -10.54
CA ASP A 198 -1.35 5.01 -11.31
C ASP A 198 -0.46 4.19 -12.26
N THR A 199 0.55 4.82 -12.87
CA THR A 199 1.60 4.12 -13.64
C THR A 199 2.40 3.17 -12.75
N VAL A 200 2.84 3.61 -11.57
CA VAL A 200 3.62 2.78 -10.62
C VAL A 200 2.81 1.54 -10.19
N LEU A 201 1.56 1.73 -9.78
CA LEU A 201 0.69 0.64 -9.33
C LEU A 201 0.35 -0.35 -10.45
N LYS A 202 0.25 0.10 -11.71
CA LYS A 202 0.04 -0.79 -12.86
C LYS A 202 1.27 -1.65 -13.16
N VAL A 203 2.47 -1.10 -13.03
CA VAL A 203 3.71 -1.87 -13.21
C VAL A 203 3.84 -2.96 -12.15
N ILE A 204 3.53 -2.65 -10.89
CA ILE A 204 3.67 -3.61 -9.78
C ILE A 204 2.53 -4.64 -9.78
N TYR A 205 1.28 -4.19 -9.86
CA TYR A 205 0.10 -5.04 -9.56
C TYR A 205 -0.82 -5.32 -10.76
N GLY A 206 -0.50 -4.78 -11.94
CA GLY A 206 -1.34 -4.85 -13.15
C GLY A 206 -2.66 -4.13 -12.96
N ASN A 207 -3.78 -4.84 -13.15
CA ASN A 207 -5.11 -4.29 -12.85
C ASN A 207 -5.36 -4.26 -11.33
N TYR A 208 -4.72 -3.31 -10.66
CA TYR A 208 -4.72 -3.16 -9.21
C TYR A 208 -6.10 -2.77 -8.64
N ARG A 209 -6.98 -2.20 -9.46
CA ARG A 209 -8.36 -1.84 -9.08
C ARG A 209 -9.29 -3.05 -8.94
N LYS A 210 -8.90 -4.21 -9.47
CA LYS A 210 -9.64 -5.46 -9.28
C LYS A 210 -9.43 -5.95 -7.84
N ARG A 211 -10.48 -5.87 -7.03
CA ARG A 211 -10.50 -6.46 -5.69
C ARG A 211 -10.46 -7.98 -5.80
N VAL A 212 -9.49 -8.60 -5.15
CA VAL A 212 -9.33 -10.06 -5.09
C VAL A 212 -9.16 -10.44 -3.63
N LYS A 213 -9.89 -11.47 -3.19
CA LYS A 213 -9.66 -12.10 -1.89
C LYS A 213 -8.58 -13.16 -2.06
N ALA A 214 -7.33 -12.76 -1.89
CA ALA A 214 -6.16 -13.62 -1.94
C ALA A 214 -5.25 -13.29 -0.74
N GLY A 215 -4.28 -14.17 -0.46
CA GLY A 215 -3.31 -13.98 0.63
C GLY A 215 -2.30 -12.87 0.37
N GLY A 216 -1.40 -12.67 1.34
CA GLY A 216 -0.24 -11.78 1.23
C GLY A 216 1.04 -12.52 0.83
N GLU A 217 2.13 -11.79 0.61
CA GLU A 217 3.45 -12.35 0.34
C GLU A 217 4.18 -12.81 1.61
N HIS A 218 3.74 -12.32 2.79
CA HIS A 218 4.33 -12.64 4.08
C HIS A 218 3.42 -13.51 4.98
N ASN A 219 4.06 -14.17 5.96
CA ASN A 219 3.39 -15.01 6.94
C ASN A 219 2.88 -14.20 8.14
N TYR A 220 1.89 -13.34 7.90
CA TYR A 220 1.31 -12.54 8.97
C TYR A 220 0.38 -13.34 9.92
N PRO A 221 0.31 -12.96 11.21
CA PRO A 221 1.15 -11.94 11.84
C PRO A 221 2.55 -12.48 12.13
N TYR A 222 3.58 -11.81 11.63
CA TYR A 222 4.97 -12.23 11.78
C TYR A 222 5.43 -12.20 13.26
N PHE A 223 4.74 -11.39 14.08
CA PHE A 223 5.11 -11.14 15.46
C PHE A 223 4.65 -12.21 16.46
N LYS A 224 3.89 -13.23 16.02
CA LYS A 224 3.41 -14.32 16.90
C LYS A 224 4.50 -14.97 17.74
N LYS A 225 5.69 -15.18 17.15
CA LYS A 225 6.83 -15.76 17.88
C LYS A 225 7.29 -14.89 19.06
N TYR A 226 7.19 -13.56 18.94
CA TYR A 226 7.55 -12.62 20.00
C TYR A 226 6.43 -12.51 21.03
N GLU A 227 5.18 -12.60 20.60
CA GLU A 227 4.01 -12.67 21.48
C GLU A 227 4.09 -13.90 22.40
N GLU A 228 4.41 -15.08 21.86
CA GLU A 228 4.64 -16.29 22.65
C GLU A 228 5.76 -16.14 23.68
N ARG A 229 6.83 -15.41 23.33
CA ARG A 229 7.91 -15.08 24.27
C ARG A 229 7.40 -14.19 25.40
N LEU A 230 6.72 -13.09 25.09
CA LEU A 230 6.16 -12.21 26.10
C LEU A 230 5.15 -12.89 27.00
N ARG A 231 4.32 -13.77 26.44
CA ARG A 231 3.37 -14.54 27.22
C ARG A 231 4.06 -15.43 28.25
N LYS A 232 5.21 -16.03 27.89
CA LYS A 232 6.05 -16.80 28.84
C LYS A 232 6.70 -15.92 29.89
N ASP A 233 7.12 -14.71 29.52
CA ASP A 233 7.79 -13.77 30.42
C ASP A 233 6.80 -13.10 31.40
N LEU A 234 5.59 -12.74 30.93
CA LEU A 234 4.55 -12.06 31.71
C LEU A 234 3.63 -13.01 32.49
N GLN A 235 3.44 -14.24 32.01
CA GLN A 235 2.64 -15.29 32.66
C GLN A 235 1.23 -14.77 33.04
N GLU A 236 0.91 -14.73 34.34
CA GLU A 236 -0.38 -14.26 34.87
C GLU A 236 -0.65 -12.77 34.58
N LYS A 237 0.38 -11.99 34.23
CA LYS A 237 0.24 -10.60 33.83
C LYS A 237 -0.07 -10.43 32.33
N TRP A 238 -0.23 -11.50 31.57
CA TRP A 238 -0.64 -11.44 30.18
C TRP A 238 -2.15 -11.16 30.08
N PHE A 239 -2.53 -10.03 29.49
CA PHE A 239 -3.93 -9.63 29.28
C PHE A 239 -4.21 -9.09 27.88
N PHE A 240 -3.28 -9.28 26.94
CA PHE A 240 -3.34 -8.70 25.59
C PHE A 240 -4.12 -9.55 24.58
N ASP A 241 -4.58 -10.74 24.98
CA ASP A 241 -5.41 -11.58 24.10
C ASP A 241 -6.70 -10.83 23.74
N TYR A 242 -6.91 -10.60 22.45
CA TYR A 242 -8.17 -10.05 21.98
C TYR A 242 -9.27 -11.10 22.18
N VAL A 243 -10.18 -10.85 23.11
CA VAL A 243 -11.37 -11.68 23.34
C VAL A 243 -12.55 -11.02 22.68
N PHE A 244 -12.92 -11.57 21.53
CA PHE A 244 -14.17 -11.28 20.85
C PHE A 244 -15.38 -11.63 21.76
N GLN A 245 -16.32 -10.70 21.92
CA GLN A 245 -17.62 -10.95 22.54
C GLN A 245 -18.66 -11.16 21.47
N GLU A 246 -19.61 -12.09 21.62
CA GLU A 246 -20.61 -12.42 20.60
C GLU A 246 -21.33 -11.20 19.99
N LYS A 247 -21.63 -10.21 20.83
CA LYS A 247 -22.18 -8.90 20.45
C LYS A 247 -21.33 -8.12 19.42
N ASP A 248 -20.02 -8.33 19.34
CA ASP A 248 -19.14 -7.66 18.39
C ASP A 248 -19.36 -8.16 16.95
N LEU A 249 -20.01 -9.32 16.75
CA LEU A 249 -20.50 -9.75 15.42
C LEU A 249 -21.84 -9.10 15.07
N GLU A 250 -22.55 -8.54 16.05
CA GLU A 250 -23.81 -7.84 15.81
C GLU A 250 -23.52 -6.51 15.13
N ARG A 251 -23.55 -6.52 13.80
CA ARG A 251 -23.49 -5.27 13.04
C ARG A 251 -24.84 -4.57 13.20
N PRO A 252 -24.87 -3.30 13.67
CA PRO A 252 -26.09 -2.53 13.63
C PRO A 252 -26.58 -2.50 12.17
N ARG A 253 -27.90 -2.63 11.97
CA ARG A 253 -28.47 -2.55 10.63
C ARG A 253 -28.14 -1.17 10.06
N VAL A 254 -27.28 -1.15 9.05
CA VAL A 254 -27.03 0.05 8.25
C VAL A 254 -27.90 -0.07 7.01
N GLU A 255 -29.00 0.68 6.98
CA GLU A 255 -29.85 0.75 5.80
C GLU A 255 -29.04 1.33 4.64
N ASN A 256 -28.84 0.52 3.61
CA ASN A 256 -28.17 0.99 2.41
C ASN A 256 -29.15 1.82 1.57
N PHE A 257 -28.61 2.69 0.72
CA PHE A 257 -29.41 3.58 -0.14
C PHE A 257 -30.50 2.84 -0.91
N ARG A 258 -30.25 1.60 -1.37
CA ARG A 258 -31.25 0.80 -2.08
C ARG A 258 -32.43 0.42 -1.19
N GLU A 259 -32.20 0.09 0.08
CA GLU A 259 -33.27 -0.19 1.05
C GLU A 259 -34.09 1.07 1.32
N ILE A 260 -33.43 2.20 1.56
CA ILE A 260 -34.11 3.50 1.79
C ILE A 260 -34.96 3.88 0.57
N SER A 261 -34.40 3.84 -0.64
CA SER A 261 -35.15 4.16 -1.86
C SER A 261 -36.36 3.24 -2.06
N ARG A 262 -36.25 1.95 -1.70
CA ARG A 262 -37.37 1.02 -1.76
C ARG A 262 -38.45 1.33 -0.74
N GLN A 263 -38.07 1.63 0.50
CA GLN A 263 -39.03 2.04 1.54
C GLN A 263 -39.81 3.29 1.13
N PHE A 264 -39.13 4.29 0.55
CA PHE A 264 -39.81 5.47 0.02
C PHE A 264 -40.78 5.10 -1.11
N ALA A 265 -40.34 4.30 -2.09
CA ALA A 265 -41.21 3.85 -3.18
C ALA A 265 -42.43 3.07 -2.67
N ASP A 266 -42.23 2.13 -1.75
CA ASP A 266 -43.31 1.36 -1.11
C ASP A 266 -44.27 2.30 -0.35
N SER A 267 -43.74 3.34 0.30
CA SER A 267 -44.57 4.34 1.00
C SER A 267 -45.43 5.18 0.05
N PHE A 268 -44.96 5.46 -1.18
CA PHE A 268 -45.76 6.16 -2.19
C PHE A 268 -46.93 5.29 -2.67
N VAL A 269 -46.67 4.01 -2.92
CA VAL A 269 -47.71 3.05 -3.36
C VAL A 269 -48.78 2.88 -2.28
N LEU A 270 -48.37 2.71 -1.02
CA LEU A 270 -49.31 2.57 0.09
C LEU A 270 -50.20 3.82 0.24
N GLU A 271 -49.60 5.01 0.18
CA GLU A 271 -50.37 6.25 0.30
C GLU A 271 -51.29 6.46 -0.93
N GLU A 272 -50.86 6.08 -2.13
CA GLU A 272 -51.70 6.10 -3.33
C GLU A 272 -52.95 5.20 -3.15
N GLU A 273 -52.78 3.96 -2.68
CA GLU A 273 -53.90 3.05 -2.40
C GLU A 273 -54.87 3.61 -1.35
N GLU A 274 -54.36 4.23 -0.29
CA GLU A 274 -55.18 4.88 0.74
C GLU A 274 -55.95 6.09 0.18
N LEU A 275 -55.30 6.88 -0.67
CA LEU A 275 -55.90 8.05 -1.32
C LEU A 275 -56.97 7.67 -2.35
N GLU A 276 -56.74 6.62 -3.15
CA GLU A 276 -57.75 6.10 -4.08
C GLU A 276 -59.01 5.65 -3.33
N LYS A 277 -58.83 4.96 -2.19
CA LYS A 277 -59.95 4.54 -1.34
C LYS A 277 -60.68 5.75 -0.77
N ALA A 278 -59.98 6.71 -0.16
CA ALA A 278 -60.58 7.91 0.39
C ALA A 278 -61.33 8.72 -0.68
N PHE A 279 -60.78 8.80 -1.90
CA PHE A 279 -61.41 9.42 -3.05
C PHE A 279 -62.72 8.70 -3.43
N SER A 280 -62.71 7.37 -3.49
CA SER A 280 -63.90 6.56 -3.81
C SER A 280 -65.02 6.68 -2.78
N GLU A 281 -64.67 6.95 -1.52
CA GLU A 281 -65.61 7.17 -0.41
C GLU A 281 -66.09 8.63 -0.30
N GLY A 282 -65.62 9.52 -1.20
CA GLY A 282 -65.99 10.94 -1.23
C GLY A 282 -65.30 11.81 -0.18
N GLN A 283 -64.22 11.32 0.44
CA GLN A 283 -63.46 12.03 1.48
C GLN A 283 -62.43 13.00 0.87
N PHE A 284 -62.89 13.95 0.07
CA PHE A 284 -61.99 14.83 -0.71
C PHE A 284 -61.08 15.73 0.13
N GLU A 285 -61.52 16.19 1.31
CA GLU A 285 -60.66 16.97 2.21
C GLU A 285 -59.48 16.15 2.74
N ALA A 286 -59.70 14.86 3.04
CA ALA A 286 -58.64 13.97 3.49
C ALA A 286 -57.60 13.79 2.38
N VAL A 287 -58.04 13.58 1.14
CA VAL A 287 -57.16 13.47 -0.04
C VAL A 287 -56.32 14.72 -0.22
N LEU A 288 -56.95 15.91 -0.21
CA LEU A 288 -56.26 17.18 -0.36
C LEU A 288 -55.25 17.44 0.77
N SER A 289 -55.57 17.02 1.99
CA SER A 289 -54.69 17.21 3.15
C SER A 289 -53.41 16.37 3.13
N ALA A 290 -53.39 15.27 2.37
CA ALA A 290 -52.23 14.37 2.29
C ALA A 290 -51.23 14.76 1.18
N LEU A 291 -51.66 15.51 0.16
CA LEU A 291 -50.81 15.90 -0.98
C LEU A 291 -49.52 16.65 -0.56
N PRO A 292 -49.54 17.59 0.42
CA PRO A 292 -48.31 18.24 0.87
C PRO A 292 -47.28 17.26 1.48
N SER A 293 -47.76 16.25 2.21
CA SER A 293 -46.90 15.21 2.81
C SER A 293 -46.23 14.36 1.72
N LEU A 294 -46.96 14.02 0.65
CA LEU A 294 -46.40 13.33 -0.51
C LEU A 294 -45.33 14.15 -1.23
N GLN A 295 -45.56 15.45 -1.39
CA GLN A 295 -44.59 16.36 -1.98
C GLN A 295 -43.31 16.44 -1.14
N GLU A 296 -43.43 16.56 0.19
CA GLU A 296 -42.29 16.59 1.10
C GLU A 296 -41.47 15.29 1.03
N ARG A 297 -42.14 14.12 1.01
CA ARG A 297 -41.47 12.82 0.83
C ARG A 297 -40.72 12.73 -0.51
N ALA A 298 -41.30 13.27 -1.59
CA ALA A 298 -40.67 13.27 -2.91
C ALA A 298 -39.41 14.14 -2.92
N VAL A 299 -39.45 15.30 -2.26
CA VAL A 299 -38.28 16.17 -2.08
C VAL A 299 -37.19 15.47 -1.25
N ILE A 300 -37.55 14.81 -0.15
CA ILE A 300 -36.58 14.07 0.68
C ILE A 300 -35.89 12.96 -0.13
N LEU A 301 -36.65 12.17 -0.89
CA LEU A 301 -36.09 11.13 -1.75
C LEU A 301 -35.19 11.72 -2.85
N GLY A 302 -35.62 12.84 -3.47
CA GLY A 302 -34.84 13.56 -4.47
C GLY A 302 -33.48 13.99 -3.93
N ASN A 303 -33.46 14.71 -2.81
CA ASN A 303 -32.22 15.16 -2.15
C ASN A 303 -31.29 13.99 -1.79
N ALA A 304 -31.86 12.88 -1.30
CA ALA A 304 -31.09 11.68 -0.98
C ALA A 304 -30.47 11.03 -2.22
N ILE A 305 -31.16 11.05 -3.36
CA ILE A 305 -30.62 10.59 -4.65
C ILE A 305 -29.45 11.49 -5.07
N GLU A 306 -29.62 12.80 -5.01
CA GLU A 306 -28.58 13.76 -5.42
C GLU A 306 -27.31 13.66 -4.57
N GLU A 307 -27.45 13.56 -3.24
CA GLU A 307 -26.30 13.41 -2.33
C GLU A 307 -25.49 12.13 -2.65
N ARG A 308 -26.16 11.07 -3.12
CA ARG A 308 -25.53 9.75 -3.35
C ARG A 308 -25.10 9.51 -4.79
N LYS A 309 -25.79 10.09 -5.77
CA LYS A 309 -25.61 9.81 -7.21
C LYS A 309 -25.21 11.03 -8.03
N GLY A 310 -25.27 12.23 -7.45
CA GLY A 310 -25.12 13.49 -8.15
C GLY A 310 -26.45 14.04 -8.68
N GLU A 311 -26.46 15.32 -9.00
CA GLU A 311 -27.61 16.06 -9.55
C GLU A 311 -27.98 15.60 -10.97
N GLY A 312 -29.22 15.90 -11.40
CA GLY A 312 -29.66 15.70 -12.80
C GLY A 312 -29.93 14.24 -13.19
N THR A 313 -30.27 13.39 -12.21
CA THR A 313 -30.68 12.01 -12.51
C THR A 313 -32.12 11.97 -13.03
N GLU A 314 -32.42 11.01 -13.90
CA GLU A 314 -33.78 10.79 -14.42
C GLU A 314 -34.81 10.60 -13.30
N SER A 315 -34.44 9.92 -12.22
CA SER A 315 -35.32 9.72 -11.06
C SER A 315 -35.65 11.03 -10.35
N VAL A 316 -34.69 11.96 -10.21
CA VAL A 316 -34.94 13.27 -9.62
C VAL A 316 -35.89 14.09 -10.50
N HIS A 317 -35.70 14.08 -11.83
CA HIS A 317 -36.60 14.78 -12.75
C HIS A 317 -38.05 14.28 -12.69
N ILE A 318 -38.27 12.99 -12.47
CA ILE A 318 -39.62 12.43 -12.26
C ILE A 318 -40.24 12.98 -10.97
N LEU A 319 -39.46 13.02 -9.87
CA LEU A 319 -39.92 13.54 -8.58
C LEU A 319 -40.19 15.05 -8.65
N GLU A 320 -39.36 15.82 -9.35
CA GLU A 320 -39.58 17.24 -9.61
C GLU A 320 -40.88 17.47 -10.39
N SER A 321 -41.10 16.69 -11.46
CA SER A 321 -42.32 16.77 -12.27
C SER A 321 -43.57 16.44 -11.43
N PHE A 322 -43.47 15.45 -10.54
CA PHE A 322 -44.53 15.11 -9.59
C PHE A 322 -44.81 16.27 -8.62
N CYS A 323 -43.77 16.84 -8.03
CA CYS A 323 -43.89 17.99 -7.13
C CYS A 323 -44.50 19.22 -7.83
N GLU A 324 -44.15 19.47 -9.10
CA GLU A 324 -44.71 20.56 -9.89
C GLU A 324 -46.18 20.33 -10.21
N ALA A 325 -46.57 19.09 -10.56
CA ALA A 325 -47.97 18.73 -10.77
C ALA A 325 -48.82 18.96 -9.52
N LEU A 326 -48.32 18.59 -8.34
CA LEU A 326 -49.01 18.86 -7.06
C LEU A 326 -49.13 20.36 -6.76
N PHE A 327 -48.08 21.14 -7.04
CA PHE A 327 -48.10 22.59 -6.84
C PHE A 327 -49.17 23.27 -7.71
N GLN A 328 -49.29 22.87 -8.98
CA GLN A 328 -50.31 23.38 -9.91
C GLN A 328 -51.74 23.03 -9.48
N LEU A 329 -51.95 21.97 -8.71
CA LEU A 329 -53.27 21.59 -8.17
C LEU A 329 -53.68 22.44 -6.95
N HIS A 330 -52.71 23.00 -6.24
CA HIS A 330 -52.93 23.84 -5.05
C HIS A 330 -52.95 25.35 -5.34
N THR A 331 -52.61 25.75 -6.57
CA THR A 331 -52.59 27.14 -7.05
C THR A 331 -53.81 27.40 -7.92
#